data_AF-A0AAX2ZNV3-F1
#
_entry.id   AF-A0AAX2ZNV3-F1
#
_cell.length_a   1.000
_cell.length_b   1.000
_cell.length_c   1.000
_cell.angle_alpha   90.00
_cell.angle_beta   90.00
_cell.angle_gamma   90.00
#
_symmetry.space_group_name_H-M   'P 1'
#
loop_
_entity.id
_entity.type
_entity.pdbx_description
1 polymer ?
#
loop_
_entity_poly.entity_id
_entity_poly.type
_entity_poly.pdbx_seq_one_letter_code
_entity_poly.pdbx_strand_id
1 'polypeptide(L)' 'MADEGEVREQALRALPLPYSLALRLRDAGVARDVVCEYLSIEDSALDGLYRIAEAKLAAAQRP' A
#
# COMPACT_ATOMS: atom_id res chain seq x y z
N MET A 1 20.49 -8.44 -6.23
CA MET A 1 19.35 -8.66 -5.32
C MET A 1 19.03 -7.46 -4.42
N ALA A 2 19.77 -6.33 -4.48
CA ALA A 2 19.43 -5.10 -3.74
C ALA A 2 18.38 -4.20 -4.44
N ASP A 3 18.03 -4.50 -5.70
CA ASP A 3 17.31 -3.58 -6.57
C ASP A 3 15.78 -3.61 -6.37
N GLU A 4 15.18 -4.80 -6.22
CA GLU A 4 13.71 -4.94 -6.18
C GLU A 4 13.07 -4.30 -4.94
N GLY A 5 13.76 -4.39 -3.79
CA GLY A 5 13.33 -3.74 -2.55
C GLY A 5 13.45 -2.21 -2.64
N GLU A 6 14.54 -1.69 -3.23
CA GLU A 6 14.73 -0.25 -3.42
C GLU A 6 13.75 0.35 -4.45
N VAL A 7 13.46 -0.38 -5.53
CA VAL A 7 12.47 0.01 -6.54
C VAL A 7 11.07 0.04 -5.92
N ARG A 8 10.71 -0.97 -5.12
CA ARG A 8 9.42 -0.99 -4.40
C ARG A 8 9.30 0.18 -3.41
N GLU A 9 10.35 0.45 -2.63
CA GLU A 9 10.33 1.57 -1.67
C GLU A 9 10.28 2.94 -2.34
N GLN A 10 10.97 3.11 -3.48
CA GLN A 10 10.88 4.33 -4.28
C GLN A 10 9.47 4.51 -4.87
N ALA A 11 8.90 3.45 -5.42
CA ALA A 11 7.54 3.49 -5.94
C ALA A 11 6.52 3.79 -4.83
N LEU A 12 6.63 3.17 -3.65
CA LEU A 12 5.79 3.47 -2.49
C LEU A 12 5.89 4.93 -2.04
N ARG A 13 7.08 5.55 -2.11
CA ARG A 13 7.26 6.98 -1.81
C ARG A 13 6.59 7.91 -2.83
N ALA A 14 6.38 7.45 -4.06
CA ALA A 14 5.69 8.21 -5.10
C ALA A 14 4.15 8.09 -5.01
N LEU A 15 3.62 7.12 -4.26
CA LEU A 15 2.19 6.92 -4.09
C LEU A 15 1.57 7.96 -3.15
N PRO A 16 0.29 8.33 -3.33
CA PRO A 16 -0.43 9.09 -2.33
C PRO A 16 -0.45 8.36 -0.98
N LEU A 17 -0.33 9.16 0.10
CA LEU A 17 -0.20 8.68 1.47
C LEU A 17 -1.13 7.52 1.85
N PRO A 18 -2.47 7.55 1.63
CA PRO A 18 -3.36 6.47 2.05
C PRO A 18 -3.04 5.12 1.40
N TYR A 19 -2.61 5.11 0.13
CA TYR A 19 -2.27 3.87 -0.57
C TYR A 19 -0.92 3.31 -0.11
N SER A 20 0.06 4.19 0.07
CA SER A 20 1.39 3.80 0.56
C SER A 20 1.34 3.24 1.99
N LEU A 21 0.55 3.86 2.87
CA LEU A 21 0.37 3.42 4.25
C LEU A 21 -0.38 2.09 4.31
N ALA A 22 -1.47 1.93 3.56
CA ALA A 22 -2.21 0.67 3.54
C ALA A 22 -1.29 -0.51 3.21
N LEU A 23 -0.50 -0.39 2.15
CA LEU A 23 0.43 -1.44 1.73
C LEU A 23 1.51 -1.72 2.78
N ARG A 24 2.09 -0.67 3.38
CA ARG A 24 3.11 -0.82 4.44
C ARG A 24 2.57 -1.50 5.68
N LEU A 25 1.36 -1.15 6.12
CA LEU A 25 0.71 -1.77 7.27
C LEU A 25 0.39 -3.25 6.99
N ARG A 26 -0.08 -3.56 5.78
CA ARG A 26 -0.31 -4.93 5.33
C ARG A 26 0.99 -5.75 5.31
N ASP A 27 2.05 -5.21 4.74
CA ASP A 27 3.36 -5.87 4.66
C ASP A 27 3.97 -6.07 6.06
N ALA A 28 3.66 -5.18 7.02
CA ALA A 28 4.03 -5.34 8.43
C ALA A 28 3.14 -6.33 9.20
N GLY A 29 2.12 -6.93 8.57
CA GLY A 29 1.21 -7.89 9.21
C GLY A 29 0.23 -7.26 10.20
N VAL A 30 -0.03 -5.96 10.09
CA VAL A 30 -0.99 -5.26 10.95
C VAL A 30 -2.39 -5.83 10.73
N ALA A 31 -3.12 -6.05 11.83
CA ALA A 31 -4.47 -6.56 11.80
C ALA A 31 -5.38 -5.64 10.98
N ARG A 32 -6.29 -6.27 10.23
CA ARG A 32 -7.17 -5.60 9.28
C ARG A 32 -8.00 -4.48 9.93
N ASP A 33 -8.59 -4.76 11.09
CA ASP A 33 -9.40 -3.78 11.85
C ASP A 33 -8.56 -2.55 12.24
N VAL A 34 -7.30 -2.74 12.61
CA VAL A 34 -6.38 -1.65 12.97
C VAL A 34 -6.03 -0.80 11.74
N VAL A 35 -5.89 -1.42 10.57
CA VAL A 35 -5.67 -0.67 9.32
C VAL A 35 -6.91 0.15 8.96
N CYS A 36 -8.11 -0.42 9.09
CA CYS A 36 -9.37 0.29 8.83
C CYS A 36 -9.53 1.50 9.76
N GLU A 37 -9.30 1.32 11.06
CA GLU A 37 -9.31 2.40 12.06
C GLU A 37 -8.30 3.50 11.70
N TYR A 38 -7.05 3.12 11.43
CA TYR A 38 -5.98 4.06 11.14
C TYR A 38 -6.21 4.87 9.85
N LEU A 39 -6.80 4.25 8.83
CA LEU A 39 -7.13 4.90 7.57
C LEU A 39 -8.53 5.55 7.57
N SER A 40 -9.29 5.39 8.67
CA SER A 40 -10.67 5.86 8.81
C SER A 40 -11.57 5.42 7.64
N ILE A 41 -11.51 4.12 7.30
CA ILE A 41 -12.34 3.52 6.25
C ILE A 41 -13.12 2.32 6.79
N GLU A 42 -14.20 1.97 6.09
CA GLU A 42 -14.92 0.74 6.38
C GLU A 42 -14.15 -0.50 5.93
N ASP A 43 -14.34 -1.59 6.67
CA ASP A 43 -13.79 -2.91 6.34
C ASP A 43 -14.14 -3.31 4.90
N SER A 44 -15.41 -3.14 4.51
CA SER A 44 -15.89 -3.43 3.16
C SER A 44 -15.13 -2.70 2.05
N ALA A 45 -14.52 -1.55 2.34
CA ALA A 45 -13.76 -0.74 1.40
C ALA A 45 -12.27 -1.12 1.32
N LEU A 46 -11.73 -1.81 2.33
CA LEU A 46 -10.29 -2.06 2.44
C LEU A 46 -9.74 -2.95 1.32
N ASP A 47 -10.49 -3.95 0.88
CA ASP A 47 -10.06 -4.79 -0.26
C ASP A 47 -9.98 -3.98 -1.56
N GLY A 48 -10.92 -3.05 -1.76
CA GLY A 48 -10.91 -2.10 -2.87
C GLY A 48 -9.71 -1.17 -2.79
N LEU A 49 -9.42 -0.64 -1.59
CA LEU A 49 -8.26 0.20 -1.36
C LEU A 49 -6.96 -0.53 -1.70
N TYR A 50 -6.79 -1.78 -1.26
CA TYR A 50 -5.62 -2.59 -1.58
C TYR A 50 -5.48 -2.83 -3.08
N ARG A 51 -6.56 -3.19 -3.79
CA ARG A 51 -6.51 -3.37 -5.25
C ARG A 51 -6.02 -2.12 -5.97
N ILE A 52 -6.53 -0.95 -5.57
CA ILE A 52 -6.13 0.33 -6.16
C ILE A 52 -4.68 0.66 -5.79
N ALA A 53 -4.27 0.43 -4.54
CA ALA A 53 -2.92 0.67 -4.07
C ALA A 53 -1.90 -0.18 -4.83
N GLU A 54 -2.15 -1.48 -5.00
CA GLU A 54 -1.30 -2.40 -5.75
C GLU A 54 -1.21 -2.01 -7.23
N ALA A 55 -2.34 -1.62 -7.86
CA ALA A 55 -2.34 -1.16 -9.24
C ALA A 55 -1.50 0.12 -9.42
N LYS A 56 -1.59 1.06 -8.48
CA LYS A 56 -0.77 2.28 -8.47
C LYS A 56 0.70 1.96 -8.23
N LEU A 57 1.00 1.04 -7.32
CA LEU A 57 2.35 0.61 -7.04
C LEU A 57 2.99 -0.03 -8.27
N ALA A 58 2.29 -0.94 -8.95
CA ALA A 58 2.75 -1.55 -10.19
C ALA A 58 2.97 -0.51 -11.31
N ALA A 59 2.11 0.51 -11.41
CA ALA A 59 2.27 1.59 -12.36
C ALA A 59 3.51 2.46 -12.06
N ALA A 60 3.81 2.70 -10.78
CA ALA A 60 4.98 3.48 -10.35
C ALA A 60 6.31 2.71 -10.44
N GLN A 61 6.28 1.37 -10.51
CA GLN A 61 7.45 0.53 -10.74
C GLN A 61 7.80 0.36 -12.23
N ARG A 62 6.91 0.78 -13.14
CA ARG A 62 7.18 0.76 -14.58
C ARG A 62 8.08 1.95 -14.95
N PRO A 63 9.13 1.72 -15.77
CA PRO A 63 10.06 2.76 -16.20
C PRO A 63 9.40 3.80 -17.12
#